data_AF-E6ZI84-F1
#
_entry.id   AF-E6ZI84-F1
#
_cell.length_a   1.000
_cell.length_b   1.000
_cell.length_c   1.000
_cell.angle_alpha   90.00
_cell.angle_beta   90.00
_cell.angle_gamma   90.00
#
_symmetry.space_group_name_H-M   'P 1'
#
loop_
_entity.id
_entity.type
_entity.pdbx_description
1 polymer ?
#
loop_
_entity_poly.entity_id
_entity_poly.type
_entity_poly.pdbx_seq_one_letter_code
_entity_poly.pdbx_strand_id
1 'polypeptide(L)'
;MAGVVLRRCVSTLLSTSGAKSIGTRGTRGTRGTSSYYRTALRRTATALTSGRAAFLLGIPTLSCLGYEAYHRVQSSAVVHALEKEEVLEQADYLYSSAESEKLYQLLLQYKDSDDADFLWRLARASRDLSLLPNMEAGRKKQLVFEAFEYAKKALEKDDENFSAHKWYAVCLSDVGDYEGVKVKIGNSYIIREHLERAIKLNPSDATSLHILGYWCFAFAELPWYQRKVAAVIFSSPPTSTYEEALEFFLKAEEVDPNFYSKNLVMLGKTYMAMNDKQKALLWLTKAKEYPPHTHEDKEVHKEAVDLLKKLG
;
A
#
# COMPACT_ATOMS: atom_id res chain seq x y z
N MET A 1 4.56 -19.08 -28.22
CA MET A 1 4.18 -17.64 -28.31
C MET A 1 3.07 -17.21 -27.36
N ALA A 2 2.23 -18.10 -26.81
CA ALA A 2 1.23 -17.74 -25.78
C ALA A 2 1.83 -17.33 -24.41
N GLY A 3 3.03 -17.83 -24.06
CA GLY A 3 3.69 -17.54 -22.78
C GLY A 3 4.33 -16.14 -22.64
N VAL A 4 4.49 -15.40 -23.75
CA VAL A 4 5.13 -14.06 -23.74
C VAL A 4 4.11 -12.95 -23.46
N VAL A 5 2.83 -13.17 -23.81
CA VAL A 5 1.74 -12.19 -23.60
C VAL A 5 1.18 -12.30 -22.18
N LEU A 6 1.01 -13.52 -21.65
CA LEU A 6 0.67 -13.77 -20.24
C LEU A 6 1.74 -13.29 -19.25
N ARG A 7 3.01 -13.19 -19.70
CA ARG A 7 4.07 -12.52 -18.93
C ARG A 7 3.78 -11.03 -18.72
N ARG A 8 3.28 -10.33 -19.74
CA ARG A 8 3.04 -8.87 -19.71
C ARG A 8 1.80 -8.45 -18.90
N CYS A 9 0.68 -9.20 -18.98
CA CYS A 9 -0.57 -8.82 -18.29
C CYS A 9 -0.45 -8.72 -16.76
N VAL A 10 0.59 -9.31 -16.16
CA VAL A 10 0.76 -9.36 -14.71
C VAL A 10 2.17 -8.86 -14.28
N SER A 11 3.16 -8.78 -15.17
CA SER A 11 4.49 -8.18 -14.90
C SER A 11 4.42 -6.66 -14.74
N THR A 12 3.38 -6.04 -15.29
CA THR A 12 3.11 -4.60 -15.19
C THR A 12 2.17 -4.27 -14.02
N LEU A 13 1.93 -5.21 -13.08
CA LEU A 13 1.20 -4.86 -11.87
C LEU A 13 1.95 -3.77 -11.08
N LEU A 14 3.29 -3.73 -11.11
CA LEU A 14 4.02 -2.84 -10.20
C LEU A 14 5.48 -2.51 -10.65
N SER A 15 5.69 -2.02 -11.86
CA SER A 15 6.99 -1.39 -12.19
C SER A 15 7.06 0.03 -11.58
N THR A 16 7.17 0.13 -10.24
CA THR A 16 7.37 1.42 -9.55
C THR A 16 8.84 1.86 -9.62
N SER A 17 9.04 3.14 -9.91
CA SER A 17 10.31 3.72 -10.37
C SER A 17 11.41 3.80 -9.31
N GLY A 18 12.64 3.49 -9.72
CA GLY A 18 13.83 4.06 -9.07
C GLY A 18 14.15 5.45 -9.63
N ALA A 19 14.43 6.41 -8.75
CA ALA A 19 14.90 7.74 -9.08
C ALA A 19 16.31 7.97 -8.52
N LYS A 20 17.20 8.55 -9.34
CA LYS A 20 18.50 9.11 -8.93
C LYS A 20 18.33 10.60 -8.64
N SER A 21 19.03 11.06 -7.60
CA SER A 21 19.05 12.43 -7.08
C SER A 21 19.68 13.46 -8.02
N ILE A 22 19.11 14.67 -8.06
CA ILE A 22 19.85 15.92 -8.32
C ILE A 22 19.39 16.93 -7.26
N GLY A 23 20.35 17.45 -6.49
CA GLY A 23 20.09 18.33 -5.35
C GLY A 23 19.81 19.78 -5.73
N THR A 24 19.16 20.51 -4.82
CA THR A 24 19.49 21.90 -4.49
C THR A 24 18.79 22.37 -3.22
N ARG A 25 19.60 22.94 -2.33
CA ARG A 25 19.43 24.16 -1.52
C ARG A 25 18.00 24.66 -1.24
N GLY A 26 17.69 24.72 0.05
CA GLY A 26 16.36 25.07 0.57
C GLY A 26 15.98 26.54 0.57
N THR A 27 14.74 26.77 1.01
CA THR A 27 14.21 28.02 1.53
C THR A 27 13.05 27.72 2.50
N ARG A 28 12.87 28.66 3.43
CA ARG A 28 12.03 28.65 4.64
C ARG A 28 10.53 28.89 4.38
N GLY A 29 9.74 28.39 5.34
CA GLY A 29 8.53 29.05 5.88
C GLY A 29 7.22 28.55 5.26
N THR A 30 6.25 28.05 6.01
CA THR A 30 5.53 28.83 7.04
C THR A 30 4.62 27.93 7.90
N ARG A 31 4.34 28.42 9.10
CA ARG A 31 3.55 27.83 10.20
C ARG A 31 2.04 27.90 9.97
N GLY A 32 1.33 26.99 10.63
CA GLY A 32 0.01 27.20 11.23
C GLY A 32 -0.88 25.96 11.11
N THR A 33 -1.64 25.49 12.11
CA THR A 33 -1.88 25.87 13.51
C THR A 33 -2.56 24.67 14.16
N SER A 34 -2.12 24.29 15.36
CA SER A 34 -2.72 23.23 16.20
C SER A 34 -3.91 23.79 16.98
N SER A 35 -5.04 23.08 16.94
CA SER A 35 -6.25 23.40 17.71
C SER A 35 -6.37 22.46 18.91
N TYR A 36 -6.24 23.04 20.10
CA TYR A 36 -6.43 22.36 21.39
C TYR A 36 -7.90 22.44 21.81
N TYR A 37 -8.53 21.29 22.04
CA TYR A 37 -9.78 21.23 22.82
C TYR A 37 -9.45 21.02 24.30
N ARG A 38 -9.69 22.06 25.11
CA ARG A 38 -9.88 21.97 26.57
C ARG A 38 -11.37 22.03 26.87
N THR A 39 -11.89 21.04 27.58
CA THR A 39 -13.19 21.15 28.25
C THR A 39 -13.01 21.12 29.76
N ALA A 40 -13.59 22.14 30.39
CA ALA A 40 -13.57 22.39 31.81
C ALA A 40 -14.61 21.52 32.53
N LEU A 41 -14.20 20.81 33.59
CA LEU A 41 -15.12 20.13 34.50
C LEU A 41 -15.43 21.06 35.68
N ARG A 42 -16.69 21.53 35.75
CA ARG A 42 -17.24 22.27 36.88
C ARG A 42 -17.37 21.36 38.10
N ARG A 43 -16.76 21.78 39.21
CA ARG A 43 -16.96 21.24 40.56
C ARG A 43 -18.35 21.61 41.07
N THR A 44 -19.12 20.62 41.54
CA THR A 44 -20.19 20.83 42.52
C THR A 44 -19.83 20.07 43.79
N ALA A 45 -19.55 20.82 44.86
CA ALA A 45 -19.35 20.30 46.20
C ALA A 45 -20.71 20.23 46.89
N THR A 46 -21.06 19.06 47.42
CA THR A 46 -22.09 18.94 48.45
C THR A 46 -21.45 18.34 49.69
N ALA A 47 -21.58 19.07 50.79
CA ALA A 47 -21.10 18.70 52.11
C ALA A 47 -22.09 17.71 52.75
N LEU A 48 -21.55 16.67 53.38
CA LEU A 48 -22.28 15.87 54.37
C LEU A 48 -21.43 15.80 55.63
N THR A 49 -22.01 16.35 56.69
CA THR A 49 -21.45 16.44 58.03
C THR A 49 -21.83 15.21 58.85
N SER A 50 -20.97 14.96 59.86
CA SER A 50 -21.27 14.27 61.13
C SER A 50 -21.17 12.74 61.17
N GLY A 51 -20.24 12.26 62.01
CA GLY A 51 -20.27 10.91 62.58
C GLY A 51 -18.89 10.33 62.89
N ARG A 52 -18.40 10.53 64.12
CA ARG A 52 -17.13 10.03 64.67
C ARG A 52 -16.93 8.51 64.49
N ALA A 53 -15.78 8.09 63.96
CA ALA A 53 -14.94 7.01 64.49
C ALA A 53 -13.62 6.95 63.70
N ALA A 54 -12.50 7.18 64.40
CA ALA A 54 -11.18 6.94 63.85
C ALA A 54 -10.98 5.42 63.67
N PHE A 55 -10.88 4.98 62.42
CA PHE A 55 -10.28 3.69 62.05
C PHE A 55 -9.13 3.97 61.08
N LEU A 56 -7.99 4.36 61.64
CA LEU A 56 -6.70 4.30 60.96
C LEU A 56 -6.21 2.85 61.02
N LEU A 57 -6.59 2.02 60.05
CA LEU A 57 -5.91 0.74 59.79
C LEU A 57 -5.86 0.44 58.30
N GLY A 58 -4.68 0.71 57.72
CA GLY A 58 -4.10 -0.05 56.61
C GLY A 58 -4.70 0.17 55.22
N ILE A 59 -4.30 1.25 54.53
CA ILE A 59 -4.11 1.12 53.07
C ILE A 59 -3.02 0.04 52.91
N PRO A 60 -3.28 -1.09 52.24
CA PRO A 60 -2.26 -2.11 52.07
C PRO A 60 -1.09 -1.43 51.38
N THR A 61 0.11 -1.50 51.93
CA THR A 61 1.34 -1.06 51.26
C THR A 61 1.55 -1.79 49.91
N LEU A 62 0.81 -2.89 49.69
CA LEU A 62 0.59 -3.56 48.39
C LEU A 62 -0.05 -2.68 47.29
N SER A 63 -0.80 -1.64 47.65
CA SER A 63 -1.43 -0.72 46.69
C SER A 63 -0.44 0.26 46.06
N CYS A 64 0.58 0.72 46.80
CA CYS A 64 1.58 1.66 46.27
C CYS A 64 2.59 0.95 45.36
N LEU A 65 3.03 -0.26 45.75
CA LEU A 65 3.91 -1.08 44.90
C LEU A 65 3.21 -1.51 43.60
N GLY A 66 1.92 -1.87 43.66
CA GLY A 66 1.12 -2.16 42.47
C GLY A 66 0.93 -0.94 41.56
N TYR A 67 0.70 0.23 42.15
CA TYR A 67 0.56 1.49 41.40
C TYR A 67 1.89 1.94 40.75
N GLU A 68 3.01 1.85 41.46
CA GLU A 68 4.33 2.17 40.92
C GLU A 68 4.76 1.18 39.83
N ALA A 69 4.50 -0.12 40.02
CA ALA A 69 4.76 -1.13 39.00
C ALA A 69 3.89 -0.89 37.76
N TYR A 70 2.59 -0.62 37.94
CA TYR A 70 1.68 -0.25 36.86
C TYR A 70 2.13 1.02 36.12
N HIS A 71 2.48 2.08 36.86
CA HIS A 71 2.95 3.32 36.27
C HIS A 71 4.30 3.16 35.56
N ARG A 72 5.23 2.33 36.07
CA ARG A 72 6.49 2.02 35.37
C ARG A 72 6.25 1.23 34.09
N VAL A 73 5.38 0.22 34.12
CA VAL A 73 5.00 -0.55 32.93
C VAL A 73 4.31 0.36 31.92
N GLN A 74 3.38 1.20 32.35
CA GLN A 74 2.69 2.16 31.48
C GLN A 74 3.66 3.20 30.91
N SER A 75 4.57 3.74 31.72
CA SER A 75 5.59 4.70 31.26
C SER A 75 6.56 4.05 30.27
N SER A 76 7.00 2.81 30.52
CA SER A 76 7.87 2.06 29.60
C SER A 76 7.16 1.72 28.29
N ALA A 77 5.89 1.30 28.35
CA ALA A 77 5.08 1.05 27.16
C ALA A 77 4.86 2.34 26.35
N VAL A 78 4.62 3.48 27.01
CA VAL A 78 4.50 4.79 26.36
C VAL A 78 5.82 5.20 25.70
N VAL A 79 6.96 5.02 26.37
CA VAL A 79 8.28 5.34 25.78
C VAL A 79 8.54 4.47 24.55
N HIS A 80 8.28 3.16 24.62
CA HIS A 80 8.46 2.27 23.48
C HIS A 80 7.50 2.55 22.33
N ALA A 81 6.26 2.94 22.62
CA ALA A 81 5.34 3.42 21.59
C ALA A 81 5.92 4.66 20.90
N LEU A 82 6.30 5.69 21.67
CA LEU A 82 6.89 6.92 21.11
C LEU A 82 8.13 6.64 20.25
N GLU A 83 9.03 5.78 20.71
CA GLU A 83 10.20 5.34 19.94
C GLU A 83 9.78 4.63 18.63
N LYS A 84 8.77 3.76 18.68
CA LYS A 84 8.20 3.11 17.49
C LYS A 84 7.65 4.15 16.51
N GLU A 85 6.81 5.07 16.98
CA GLU A 85 6.18 6.08 16.14
C GLU A 85 7.22 6.96 15.46
N GLU A 86 8.27 7.39 16.17
CA GLU A 86 9.38 8.16 15.59
C GLU A 86 10.08 7.42 14.45
N VAL A 87 10.33 6.11 14.60
CA VAL A 87 10.96 5.31 13.56
C VAL A 87 10.03 5.13 12.36
N LEU A 88 8.73 4.91 12.58
CA LEU A 88 7.75 4.80 11.50
C LEU A 88 7.60 6.13 10.73
N GLU A 89 7.58 7.26 11.43
CA GLU A 89 7.59 8.59 10.80
C GLU A 89 8.87 8.80 9.96
N GLN A 90 10.02 8.39 10.47
CA GLN A 90 11.28 8.43 9.71
C GLN A 90 11.23 7.54 8.47
N ALA A 91 10.65 6.34 8.58
CA ALA A 91 10.48 5.44 7.46
C ALA A 91 9.54 6.03 6.38
N ASP A 92 8.43 6.62 6.79
CA ASP A 92 7.49 7.26 5.87
C ASP A 92 8.09 8.52 5.21
N TYR A 93 8.92 9.28 5.94
CA TYR A 93 9.71 10.37 5.37
C TYR A 93 10.71 9.88 4.29
N LEU A 94 11.49 8.83 4.59
CA LEU A 94 12.43 8.26 3.63
C LEU A 94 11.72 7.70 2.39
N TYR A 95 10.55 7.09 2.58
CA TYR A 95 9.69 6.63 1.48
C TYR A 95 9.25 7.79 0.59
N SER A 96 8.69 8.86 1.19
CA SER A 96 8.26 10.05 0.43
C SER A 96 9.40 10.76 -0.31
N SER A 97 10.63 10.61 0.17
CA SER A 97 11.84 11.19 -0.42
C SER A 97 12.51 10.26 -1.46
N ALA A 98 11.91 9.10 -1.76
CA ALA A 98 12.45 8.07 -2.65
C ALA A 98 13.84 7.53 -2.25
N GLU A 99 14.19 7.60 -0.96
CA GLU A 99 15.47 7.18 -0.40
C GLU A 99 15.46 5.65 -0.09
N SER A 100 15.23 4.84 -1.12
CA SER A 100 14.90 3.40 -1.01
C SER A 100 15.96 2.58 -0.27
N GLU A 101 17.25 2.84 -0.51
CA GLU A 101 18.35 2.14 0.16
C GLU A 101 18.39 2.44 1.67
N LYS A 102 18.26 3.72 2.05
CA LYS A 102 18.24 4.14 3.46
C LYS A 102 17.00 3.62 4.17
N LEU A 103 15.85 3.66 3.50
CA LEU A 103 14.59 3.11 4.02
C LEU A 103 14.72 1.61 4.31
N TYR A 104 15.26 0.84 3.36
CA TYR A 104 15.50 -0.58 3.55
C TYR A 104 16.46 -0.85 4.71
N GLN A 105 17.57 -0.11 4.81
CA GLN A 105 18.53 -0.26 5.92
C GLN A 105 17.93 0.07 7.29
N LEU A 106 17.07 1.10 7.37
CA LEU A 106 16.35 1.44 8.60
C LEU A 106 15.43 0.29 9.02
N LEU A 107 14.55 -0.16 8.12
CA LEU A 107 13.52 -1.16 8.41
C LEU A 107 14.08 -2.56 8.60
N LEU A 108 15.24 -2.89 8.01
CA LEU A 108 15.88 -4.20 8.16
C LEU A 108 16.27 -4.50 9.62
N GLN A 109 16.47 -3.47 10.43
CA GLN A 109 16.70 -3.60 11.88
C GLN A 109 15.48 -4.18 12.62
N TYR A 110 14.29 -4.11 12.02
CA TYR A 110 13.02 -4.56 12.55
C TYR A 110 12.45 -5.79 11.82
N LYS A 111 13.29 -6.52 11.07
CA LYS A 111 12.87 -7.69 10.26
C LYS A 111 12.23 -8.85 11.06
N ASP A 112 12.50 -8.89 12.37
CA ASP A 112 11.98 -9.88 13.31
C ASP A 112 11.00 -9.25 14.32
N SER A 113 10.49 -8.05 14.01
CA SER A 113 9.47 -7.38 14.81
C SER A 113 8.18 -8.20 14.86
N ASP A 114 7.47 -8.14 15.98
CA ASP A 114 6.12 -8.67 16.13
C ASP A 114 5.03 -7.70 15.64
N ASP A 115 5.44 -6.56 15.08
CA ASP A 115 4.55 -5.51 14.62
C ASP A 115 4.40 -5.51 13.10
N ALA A 116 3.16 -5.68 12.63
CA ALA A 116 2.82 -5.69 11.22
C ALA A 116 3.27 -4.41 10.50
N ASP A 117 3.28 -3.25 11.17
CA ASP A 117 3.59 -1.95 10.56
C ASP A 117 5.04 -1.80 10.12
N PHE A 118 5.97 -2.44 10.84
CA PHE A 118 7.36 -2.53 10.39
C PHE A 118 7.51 -3.53 9.26
N LEU A 119 6.83 -4.68 9.35
CA LEU A 119 6.99 -5.79 8.44
C LEU A 119 6.44 -5.49 7.03
N TRP A 120 5.24 -4.90 6.92
CA TRP A 120 4.70 -4.55 5.59
C TRP A 120 5.50 -3.41 4.96
N ARG A 121 6.01 -2.46 5.76
CA ARG A 121 6.90 -1.39 5.27
C ARG A 121 8.22 -1.97 4.78
N LEU A 122 8.77 -2.97 5.47
CA LEU A 122 9.98 -3.66 5.04
C LEU A 122 9.74 -4.46 3.76
N ALA A 123 8.56 -5.09 3.61
CA ALA A 123 8.16 -5.74 2.36
C ALA A 123 8.17 -4.73 1.19
N ARG A 124 7.50 -3.59 1.36
CA ARG A 124 7.52 -2.47 0.39
C ARG A 124 8.93 -2.01 0.07
N ALA A 125 9.75 -1.72 1.09
CA ALA A 125 11.11 -1.21 0.89
C ALA A 125 12.02 -2.23 0.18
N SER A 126 11.91 -3.52 0.51
CA SER A 126 12.66 -4.60 -0.14
C SER A 126 12.30 -4.69 -1.63
N ARG A 127 11.00 -4.58 -1.92
CA ARG A 127 10.46 -4.57 -3.27
C ARG A 127 10.93 -3.35 -4.07
N ASP A 128 10.79 -2.14 -3.53
CA ASP A 128 11.20 -0.91 -4.21
C ASP A 128 12.73 -0.90 -4.46
N LEU A 129 13.52 -1.41 -3.51
CA LEU A 129 14.95 -1.63 -3.70
C LEU A 129 15.23 -2.56 -4.90
N SER A 130 14.45 -3.64 -5.07
CA SER A 130 14.58 -4.59 -6.19
C SER A 130 14.33 -3.96 -7.57
N LEU A 131 13.64 -2.82 -7.61
CA LEU A 131 13.28 -2.09 -8.82
C LEU A 131 14.27 -0.96 -9.16
N LEU A 132 15.28 -0.73 -8.33
CA LEU A 132 16.31 0.28 -8.64
C LEU A 132 17.05 -0.05 -9.94
N PRO A 133 17.41 0.99 -10.73
CA PRO A 133 18.21 0.81 -11.93
C PRO A 133 19.54 0.12 -11.63
N ASN A 134 19.94 -0.81 -12.50
CA ASN A 134 21.18 -1.59 -12.38
C ASN A 134 21.22 -2.58 -11.20
N MET A 135 20.08 -2.92 -10.60
CA MET A 135 20.02 -4.01 -9.63
C MET A 135 20.44 -5.33 -10.29
N GLU A 136 21.39 -6.03 -9.66
CA GLU A 136 21.89 -7.33 -10.11
C GLU A 136 20.76 -8.37 -10.09
N ALA A 137 20.67 -9.25 -11.10
CA ALA A 137 19.52 -10.12 -11.31
C ALA A 137 19.30 -11.13 -10.16
N GLY A 138 20.38 -11.70 -9.62
CA GLY A 138 20.36 -12.56 -8.44
C GLY A 138 19.87 -11.84 -7.20
N ARG A 139 20.43 -10.66 -6.90
CA ARG A 139 19.99 -9.83 -5.75
C ARG A 139 18.55 -9.35 -5.93
N LYS A 140 18.14 -8.97 -7.13
CA LYS A 140 16.75 -8.62 -7.46
C LYS A 140 15.81 -9.77 -7.10
N LYS A 141 16.12 -10.98 -7.57
CA LYS A 141 15.33 -12.18 -7.25
C LYS A 141 15.27 -12.38 -5.74
N GLN A 142 16.40 -12.33 -5.05
CA GLN A 142 16.44 -12.50 -3.60
C GLN A 142 15.54 -11.49 -2.87
N LEU A 143 15.62 -10.20 -3.23
CA LEU A 143 14.80 -9.14 -2.64
C LEU A 143 13.30 -9.35 -2.86
N VAL A 144 12.89 -9.85 -4.03
CA VAL A 144 11.48 -10.15 -4.32
C VAL A 144 10.94 -11.25 -3.40
N PHE A 145 11.70 -12.34 -3.21
CA PHE A 145 11.31 -13.40 -2.31
C PHE A 145 11.36 -12.96 -0.83
N GLU A 146 12.37 -12.18 -0.43
CA GLU A 146 12.46 -11.58 0.91
C GLU A 146 11.25 -10.68 1.19
N ALA A 147 10.87 -9.82 0.24
CA ALA A 147 9.70 -8.95 0.34
C ALA A 147 8.42 -9.74 0.62
N PHE A 148 8.21 -10.85 -0.10
CA PHE A 148 7.03 -11.69 0.11
C PHE A 148 7.03 -12.39 1.48
N GLU A 149 8.18 -12.86 1.97
CA GLU A 149 8.27 -13.42 3.32
C GLU A 149 7.97 -12.37 4.39
N TYR A 150 8.41 -11.12 4.23
CA TYR A 150 8.05 -10.04 5.15
C TYR A 150 6.55 -9.71 5.10
N ALA A 151 5.93 -9.71 3.91
CA ALA A 151 4.49 -9.49 3.78
C ALA A 151 3.65 -10.62 4.41
N LYS A 152 4.09 -11.88 4.27
CA LYS A 152 3.49 -13.02 4.98
C LYS A 152 3.56 -12.85 6.49
N LYS A 153 4.74 -12.53 7.02
CA LYS A 153 4.91 -12.25 8.45
C LYS A 153 4.01 -11.10 8.92
N ALA A 154 3.93 -10.01 8.16
CA ALA A 154 3.06 -8.88 8.51
C ALA A 154 1.60 -9.31 8.67
N LEU A 155 1.11 -10.12 7.73
CA LEU A 155 -0.24 -10.66 7.75
C LEU A 155 -0.46 -11.65 8.92
N GLU A 156 0.54 -12.48 9.25
CA GLU A 156 0.48 -13.38 10.41
C GLU A 156 0.40 -12.61 11.74
N LYS A 157 0.96 -11.39 11.81
CA LYS A 157 0.90 -10.53 13.00
C LYS A 157 -0.42 -9.78 13.13
N ASP A 158 -0.99 -9.33 12.01
CA ASP A 158 -2.24 -8.59 11.98
C ASP A 158 -2.97 -8.77 10.63
N ASP A 159 -4.02 -9.59 10.63
CA ASP A 159 -4.88 -9.85 9.47
C ASP A 159 -6.07 -8.86 9.35
N GLU A 160 -6.16 -7.90 10.27
CA GLU A 160 -7.05 -6.73 10.15
C GLU A 160 -6.28 -5.50 9.60
N ASN A 161 -4.97 -5.63 9.34
CA ASN A 161 -4.16 -4.58 8.72
C ASN A 161 -4.32 -4.57 7.19
N PHE A 162 -5.00 -3.54 6.66
CA PHE A 162 -5.22 -3.40 5.21
C PHE A 162 -3.90 -3.35 4.41
N SER A 163 -2.85 -2.75 4.98
CA SER A 163 -1.55 -2.63 4.31
C SER A 163 -0.82 -3.96 4.24
N ALA A 164 -0.95 -4.82 5.26
CA ALA A 164 -0.43 -6.18 5.21
C ALA A 164 -1.08 -6.97 4.07
N HIS A 165 -2.42 -6.92 3.94
CA HIS A 165 -3.13 -7.51 2.80
C HIS A 165 -2.69 -6.95 1.44
N LYS A 166 -2.59 -5.62 1.30
CA LYS A 166 -2.13 -4.97 0.06
C LYS A 166 -0.73 -5.44 -0.33
N TRP A 167 0.23 -5.39 0.59
CA TRP A 167 1.63 -5.76 0.30
C TRP A 167 1.80 -7.26 0.10
N TYR A 168 0.96 -8.10 0.72
CA TYR A 168 0.90 -9.53 0.43
C TYR A 168 0.53 -9.77 -1.05
N ALA A 169 -0.57 -9.17 -1.52
CA ALA A 169 -1.04 -9.33 -2.89
C ALA A 169 0.00 -8.85 -3.91
N VAL A 170 0.60 -7.68 -3.63
CA VAL A 170 1.67 -7.08 -4.41
C VAL A 170 2.88 -8.02 -4.52
N CYS A 171 3.44 -8.45 -3.39
CA CYS A 171 4.65 -9.27 -3.40
C CYS A 171 4.41 -10.68 -3.95
N LEU A 172 3.21 -11.25 -3.74
CA LEU A 172 2.82 -12.52 -4.35
C LEU A 172 2.78 -12.45 -5.89
N SER A 173 2.34 -11.31 -6.43
CA SER A 173 2.38 -11.06 -7.87
C SER A 173 3.82 -11.06 -8.41
N ASP A 174 4.73 -10.36 -7.71
CA ASP A 174 6.14 -10.27 -8.11
C ASP A 174 6.85 -11.63 -8.05
N VAL A 175 6.56 -12.45 -7.04
CA VAL A 175 7.07 -13.84 -6.95
C VAL A 175 6.61 -14.67 -8.16
N GLY A 176 5.38 -14.47 -8.62
CA GLY A 176 4.82 -15.16 -9.79
C GLY A 176 5.61 -14.94 -11.09
N ASP A 177 6.38 -13.85 -11.21
CA ASP A 177 7.28 -13.62 -12.36
C ASP A 177 8.46 -14.61 -12.41
N TYR A 178 8.84 -15.19 -11.28
CA TYR A 178 9.93 -16.16 -11.15
C TYR A 178 9.46 -17.61 -11.16
N GLU A 179 8.21 -17.88 -10.80
CA GLU A 179 7.66 -19.25 -10.65
C GLU A 179 6.92 -19.74 -11.91
N GLY A 180 6.73 -18.86 -12.89
CA GLY A 180 6.18 -19.19 -14.19
C GLY A 180 4.66 -19.03 -14.28
N VAL A 181 4.17 -19.12 -15.52
CA VAL A 181 2.80 -18.70 -15.87
C VAL A 181 1.72 -19.49 -15.14
N LYS A 182 1.92 -20.79 -14.90
CA LYS A 182 0.96 -21.61 -14.15
C LYS A 182 0.80 -21.10 -12.72
N VAL A 183 1.90 -20.96 -11.97
CA VAL A 183 1.84 -20.48 -10.59
C VAL A 183 1.27 -19.06 -10.54
N LYS A 184 1.69 -18.19 -11.46
CA LYS A 184 1.15 -16.83 -11.60
C LYS A 184 -0.37 -16.77 -11.75
N ILE A 185 -0.95 -17.61 -12.62
CA ILE A 185 -2.42 -17.67 -12.78
C ILE A 185 -3.07 -18.23 -11.52
N GLY A 186 -2.50 -19.25 -10.88
CA GLY A 186 -3.02 -19.79 -9.61
C GLY A 186 -3.03 -18.74 -8.49
N ASN A 187 -1.95 -17.98 -8.35
CA ASN A 187 -1.80 -16.94 -7.35
C ASN A 187 -2.78 -15.77 -7.55
N SER A 188 -3.28 -15.56 -8.78
CA SER A 188 -4.19 -14.45 -9.06
C SER A 188 -5.51 -14.49 -8.29
N TYR A 189 -5.97 -15.67 -7.87
CA TYR A 189 -7.12 -15.83 -6.99
C TYR A 189 -6.84 -15.26 -5.60
N ILE A 190 -5.72 -15.69 -5.02
CA ILE A 190 -5.26 -15.25 -3.70
C ILE A 190 -5.02 -13.73 -3.71
N ILE A 191 -4.38 -13.21 -4.78
CA ILE A 191 -4.17 -11.77 -4.97
C ILE A 191 -5.49 -11.00 -4.90
N ARG A 192 -6.54 -11.46 -5.61
CA ARG A 192 -7.85 -10.82 -5.58
C ARG A 192 -8.46 -10.85 -4.18
N GLU A 193 -8.44 -11.99 -3.48
CA GLU A 193 -8.97 -12.13 -2.13
C GLU A 193 -8.31 -11.16 -1.15
N HIS A 194 -6.97 -11.03 -1.19
CA HIS A 194 -6.27 -10.08 -0.33
C HIS A 194 -6.57 -8.63 -0.69
N LEU A 195 -6.72 -8.27 -1.97
CA LEU A 195 -7.09 -6.91 -2.38
C LEU A 195 -8.52 -6.55 -1.96
N GLU A 196 -9.48 -7.45 -2.14
CA GLU A 196 -10.86 -7.27 -1.68
C GLU A 196 -10.91 -7.10 -0.16
N ARG A 197 -10.12 -7.88 0.59
CA ARG A 197 -9.99 -7.71 2.04
C ARG A 197 -9.33 -6.40 2.42
N ALA A 198 -8.27 -5.96 1.74
CA ALA A 198 -7.64 -4.66 1.97
C ALA A 198 -8.63 -3.50 1.75
N ILE A 199 -9.43 -3.55 0.67
CA ILE A 199 -10.46 -2.54 0.37
C ILE A 199 -11.58 -2.57 1.41
N LYS A 200 -11.98 -3.76 1.89
CA LYS A 200 -12.98 -3.88 2.96
C LYS A 200 -12.49 -3.23 4.27
N LEU A 201 -11.21 -3.42 4.61
CA LEU A 201 -10.59 -2.86 5.81
C LEU A 201 -10.34 -1.35 5.69
N ASN A 202 -9.93 -0.89 4.52
CA ASN A 202 -9.75 0.53 4.22
C ASN A 202 -10.27 0.89 2.81
N PRO A 203 -11.53 1.31 2.68
CA PRO A 203 -12.14 1.63 1.39
C PRO A 203 -11.62 2.94 0.79
N SER A 204 -10.82 3.71 1.53
CA SER A 204 -10.21 4.96 1.08
C SER A 204 -8.79 4.78 0.52
N ASP A 205 -8.24 3.55 0.52
CA ASP A 205 -6.93 3.27 -0.06
C ASP A 205 -7.01 3.19 -1.60
N ALA A 206 -6.77 4.31 -2.27
CA ALA A 206 -6.78 4.42 -3.73
C ALA A 206 -5.84 3.41 -4.42
N THR A 207 -4.73 3.06 -3.78
CA THR A 207 -3.78 2.08 -4.32
C THR A 207 -4.38 0.67 -4.41
N SER A 208 -5.02 0.16 -3.33
CA SER A 208 -5.70 -1.14 -3.37
C SER A 208 -6.79 -1.19 -4.43
N LEU A 209 -7.58 -0.12 -4.55
CA LEU A 209 -8.62 0.01 -5.57
C LEU A 209 -8.02 -0.04 -6.98
N HIS A 210 -6.97 0.72 -7.24
CA HIS A 210 -6.28 0.70 -8.52
C HIS A 210 -5.71 -0.67 -8.87
N ILE A 211 -5.05 -1.35 -7.93
CA ILE A 211 -4.48 -2.68 -8.17
C ILE A 211 -5.59 -3.69 -8.52
N LEU A 212 -6.74 -3.63 -7.83
CA LEU A 212 -7.86 -4.51 -8.14
C LEU A 212 -8.51 -4.17 -9.49
N GLY A 213 -8.63 -2.87 -9.83
CA GLY A 213 -9.05 -2.45 -11.18
C GLY A 213 -8.11 -2.95 -12.27
N TYR A 214 -6.80 -2.93 -12.01
CA TYR A 214 -5.79 -3.46 -12.94
C TYR A 214 -5.93 -4.97 -13.11
N TRP A 215 -6.16 -5.70 -12.02
CA TRP A 215 -6.47 -7.13 -12.06
C TRP A 215 -7.68 -7.39 -12.96
N CYS A 216 -8.79 -6.66 -12.75
CA CYS A 216 -10.00 -6.78 -13.58
C CYS A 216 -9.71 -6.53 -15.06
N PHE A 217 -9.01 -5.43 -15.37
CA PHE A 217 -8.65 -5.08 -16.74
C PHE A 217 -7.81 -6.18 -17.41
N ALA A 218 -6.81 -6.69 -16.70
CA ALA A 218 -5.91 -7.72 -17.23
C ALA A 218 -6.67 -9.00 -17.60
N PHE A 219 -7.63 -9.44 -16.77
CA PHE A 219 -8.45 -10.62 -17.04
C PHE A 219 -9.53 -10.38 -18.09
N ALA A 220 -10.07 -9.16 -18.20
CA ALA A 220 -10.97 -8.77 -19.28
C ALA A 220 -10.27 -8.77 -20.64
N GLU A 221 -9.00 -8.34 -20.69
CA GLU A 221 -8.19 -8.29 -21.91
C GLU A 221 -7.70 -9.66 -22.40
N LEU A 222 -7.72 -10.70 -21.54
CA LEU A 222 -7.21 -12.02 -21.92
C LEU A 222 -7.93 -12.58 -23.16
N PRO A 223 -7.20 -12.84 -24.26
CA PRO A 223 -7.78 -13.43 -25.46
C PRO A 223 -8.48 -14.76 -25.15
N TRP A 224 -9.59 -15.03 -25.84
CA TRP A 224 -10.44 -16.22 -25.60
C TRP A 224 -9.65 -17.54 -25.59
N TYR A 225 -8.62 -17.65 -26.44
CA TYR A 225 -7.80 -18.87 -26.52
C TYR A 225 -6.88 -19.04 -25.31
N GLN A 226 -6.40 -17.94 -24.72
CA GLN A 226 -5.61 -17.99 -23.47
C GLN A 226 -6.50 -18.39 -22.29
N ARG A 227 -7.75 -17.90 -22.26
CA ARG A 227 -8.75 -18.31 -21.27
C ARG A 227 -9.03 -19.82 -21.33
N LYS A 228 -9.15 -20.41 -22.53
CA LYS A 228 -9.34 -21.87 -22.69
C LYS A 228 -8.16 -22.68 -22.17
N VAL A 229 -6.92 -22.25 -22.44
CA VAL A 229 -5.73 -22.94 -21.92
C VAL A 229 -5.68 -22.87 -20.39
N ALA A 230 -6.02 -21.72 -19.81
CA ALA A 230 -6.12 -21.59 -18.37
C ALA A 230 -7.23 -22.48 -17.77
N ALA A 231 -8.38 -22.61 -18.42
CA ALA A 231 -9.49 -23.47 -17.99
C ALA A 231 -9.14 -24.98 -17.92
N VAL A 232 -8.19 -25.45 -18.74
CA VAL A 232 -7.69 -26.83 -18.69
C VAL A 232 -6.84 -27.07 -17.43
N ILE A 233 -6.19 -26.04 -16.92
CA ILE A 233 -5.27 -26.12 -15.78
C ILE A 233 -5.96 -25.77 -14.47
N PHE A 234 -6.86 -24.78 -14.50
CA PHE A 234 -7.64 -24.27 -13.39
C PHE A 234 -9.10 -24.42 -13.80
N SER A 235 -9.86 -25.30 -13.13
CA SER A 235 -11.22 -25.72 -13.54
C SER A 235 -12.12 -24.59 -14.05
N SER A 236 -12.00 -23.40 -13.46
CA SER A 236 -12.31 -22.11 -14.09
C SER A 236 -11.07 -21.23 -14.03
N PRO A 237 -10.74 -20.43 -15.06
CA PRO A 237 -9.75 -19.36 -14.95
C PRO A 237 -10.38 -18.11 -14.32
N PRO A 238 -9.59 -17.21 -13.72
CA PRO A 238 -10.14 -15.95 -13.23
C PRO A 238 -10.71 -15.16 -14.41
N THR A 239 -11.87 -14.56 -14.21
CA THR A 239 -12.56 -13.76 -15.22
C THR A 239 -13.00 -12.45 -14.62
N SER A 240 -13.03 -11.41 -15.45
CA SER A 240 -13.55 -10.10 -15.10
C SER A 240 -13.97 -9.36 -16.37
N THR A 241 -14.59 -8.19 -16.24
CA THR A 241 -15.00 -7.33 -17.35
C THR A 241 -14.34 -5.96 -17.29
N TYR A 242 -14.42 -5.22 -18.41
CA TYR A 242 -13.93 -3.84 -18.46
C TYR A 242 -14.78 -2.91 -17.59
N GLU A 243 -16.06 -3.22 -17.38
CA GLU A 243 -16.97 -2.49 -16.49
C GLU A 243 -16.51 -2.61 -15.03
N GLU A 244 -16.18 -3.82 -14.55
CA GLU A 244 -15.64 -4.01 -13.20
C GLU A 244 -14.32 -3.25 -13.01
N ALA A 245 -13.43 -3.30 -14.01
CA ALA A 245 -12.18 -2.54 -13.97
C ALA A 245 -12.44 -1.02 -13.88
N LEU A 246 -13.39 -0.53 -14.66
CA LEU A 246 -13.78 0.87 -14.69
C LEU A 246 -14.31 1.34 -13.33
N GLU A 247 -15.16 0.55 -12.68
CA GLU A 247 -15.70 0.86 -11.35
C GLU A 247 -14.59 1.08 -10.33
N PHE A 248 -13.60 0.17 -10.27
CA PHE A 248 -12.48 0.29 -9.34
C PHE A 248 -11.56 1.49 -9.66
N PHE A 249 -11.24 1.72 -10.93
CA PHE A 249 -10.39 2.86 -11.31
C PHE A 249 -11.08 4.20 -11.04
N LEU A 250 -12.39 4.30 -11.28
CA LEU A 250 -13.17 5.50 -10.95
C LEU A 250 -13.26 5.70 -9.44
N LYS A 251 -13.43 4.61 -8.67
CA LYS A 251 -13.45 4.69 -7.21
C LYS A 251 -12.11 5.14 -6.65
N ALA A 252 -11.00 4.70 -7.23
CA ALA A 252 -9.67 5.18 -6.86
C ALA A 252 -9.53 6.70 -7.05
N GLU A 253 -9.99 7.25 -8.19
CA GLU A 253 -10.02 8.71 -8.40
C GLU A 253 -11.02 9.44 -7.50
N GLU A 254 -12.10 8.79 -7.07
CA GLU A 254 -13.09 9.39 -6.18
C GLU A 254 -12.51 9.57 -4.76
N VAL A 255 -11.79 8.58 -4.26
CA VAL A 255 -11.26 8.61 -2.88
C VAL A 255 -9.96 9.40 -2.75
N ASP A 256 -9.14 9.45 -3.80
CA ASP A 256 -7.91 10.26 -3.86
C ASP A 256 -7.71 10.82 -5.29
N PRO A 257 -8.27 12.00 -5.59
CA PRO A 257 -8.22 12.55 -6.95
C PRO A 257 -6.79 12.82 -7.44
N ASN A 258 -6.46 12.40 -8.66
CA ASN A 258 -5.16 12.64 -9.28
C ASN A 258 -3.97 12.07 -8.47
N PHE A 259 -4.19 11.00 -7.70
CA PHE A 259 -3.17 10.36 -6.87
C PHE A 259 -2.09 9.62 -7.68
N TYR A 260 -2.46 9.07 -8.85
CA TYR A 260 -1.57 8.22 -9.63
C TYR A 260 -1.82 8.33 -11.13
N SER A 261 -0.81 8.79 -11.86
CA SER A 261 -0.88 9.01 -13.31
C SER A 261 -1.28 7.75 -14.10
N LYS A 262 -0.83 6.56 -13.64
CA LYS A 262 -1.18 5.29 -14.28
C LYS A 262 -2.67 4.99 -14.21
N ASN A 263 -3.34 5.38 -13.12
CA ASN A 263 -4.79 5.20 -12.98
C ASN A 263 -5.55 5.96 -14.08
N LEU A 264 -5.12 7.19 -14.39
CA LEU A 264 -5.71 8.00 -15.46
C LEU A 264 -5.55 7.35 -16.85
N VAL A 265 -4.38 6.79 -17.16
CA VAL A 265 -4.18 6.05 -18.42
C VAL A 265 -5.02 4.78 -18.47
N MET A 266 -5.13 4.06 -17.35
CA MET A 266 -5.95 2.86 -17.28
C MET A 266 -7.45 3.18 -17.46
N LEU A 267 -7.95 4.28 -16.91
CA LEU A 267 -9.30 4.79 -17.23
C LEU A 267 -9.46 5.03 -18.74
N GLY A 268 -8.50 5.73 -19.35
CA GLY A 268 -8.49 5.97 -20.79
C GLY A 268 -8.55 4.67 -21.61
N LYS A 269 -7.68 3.69 -21.29
CA LYS A 269 -7.62 2.39 -21.96
C LYS A 269 -8.90 1.57 -21.77
N THR A 270 -9.49 1.62 -20.58
CA THR A 270 -10.74 0.91 -20.27
C THR A 270 -11.88 1.47 -21.12
N TYR A 271 -12.03 2.80 -21.21
CA TYR A 271 -13.00 3.40 -22.10
C TYR A 271 -12.75 3.12 -23.58
N MET A 272 -11.48 3.05 -24.02
CA MET A 272 -11.16 2.60 -25.38
C MET A 272 -11.64 1.17 -25.64
N ALA A 273 -11.39 0.25 -24.71
CA ALA A 273 -11.81 -1.15 -24.83
C ALA A 273 -13.35 -1.30 -24.84
N MET A 274 -14.06 -0.39 -24.17
CA MET A 274 -15.52 -0.28 -24.18
C MET A 274 -16.07 0.54 -25.36
N ASN A 275 -15.21 0.98 -26.30
CA ASN A 275 -15.56 1.83 -27.44
C ASN A 275 -16.17 3.21 -27.09
N ASP A 276 -15.98 3.72 -25.86
CA ASP A 276 -16.36 5.07 -25.46
C ASP A 276 -15.24 6.06 -25.78
N LYS A 277 -15.18 6.47 -27.05
CA LYS A 277 -14.13 7.38 -27.56
C LYS A 277 -14.07 8.71 -26.82
N GLN A 278 -15.22 9.26 -26.42
CA GLN A 278 -15.29 10.58 -25.78
C GLN A 278 -14.65 10.55 -24.39
N LYS A 279 -15.00 9.55 -23.56
CA LYS A 279 -14.40 9.41 -22.23
C LYS A 279 -12.95 8.94 -22.31
N ALA A 280 -12.58 8.11 -23.29
CA ALA A 280 -11.19 7.78 -23.54
C ALA A 280 -10.33 9.02 -23.78
N LEU A 281 -10.78 9.94 -24.66
CA LEU A 281 -10.09 11.20 -24.92
C LEU A 281 -9.96 12.06 -23.66
N LEU A 282 -11.02 12.15 -22.86
CA LEU A 282 -11.00 12.90 -21.59
C LEU A 282 -9.90 12.39 -20.64
N TRP A 283 -9.88 11.09 -20.34
CA TRP A 283 -8.96 10.53 -19.36
C TRP A 283 -7.52 10.46 -19.85
N LEU A 284 -7.31 10.15 -21.14
CA LEU A 284 -5.97 10.20 -21.72
C LEU A 284 -5.41 11.62 -21.81
N THR A 285 -6.26 12.63 -21.99
CA THR A 285 -5.84 14.04 -21.95
C THR A 285 -5.40 14.42 -20.54
N LYS A 286 -6.17 14.04 -19.51
CA LYS A 286 -5.75 14.22 -18.11
C LYS A 286 -4.43 13.53 -17.81
N ALA A 287 -4.25 12.29 -18.26
CA ALA A 287 -2.99 11.55 -18.09
C ALA A 287 -1.78 12.23 -18.77
N LYS A 288 -1.97 12.78 -19.98
CA LYS A 288 -0.95 13.55 -20.69
C LYS A 288 -0.57 14.83 -19.92
N GLU A 289 -1.56 15.48 -19.30
CA GLU A 289 -1.39 16.74 -18.56
C GLU A 289 -0.92 16.55 -17.12
N TYR A 290 -0.84 15.31 -16.63
CA TYR A 290 -0.33 14.98 -15.32
C TYR A 290 1.14 15.45 -15.15
N PRO A 291 1.48 16.21 -14.10
CA PRO A 291 2.85 16.66 -13.86
C PRO A 291 3.81 15.48 -13.62
N PRO A 292 4.86 15.28 -14.44
CA PRO A 292 5.72 14.12 -14.28
C PRO A 292 6.71 14.32 -13.13
N HIS A 293 6.58 13.51 -12.09
CA HIS A 293 7.48 13.52 -10.92
C HIS A 293 8.44 12.33 -10.94
N THR A 294 7.97 11.19 -11.42
CA THR A 294 8.70 9.93 -11.46
C THR A 294 9.13 9.55 -12.89
N HIS A 295 9.97 8.52 -13.02
CA HIS A 295 10.23 7.92 -14.34
C HIS A 295 8.95 7.32 -14.94
N GLU A 296 8.13 6.69 -14.11
CA GLU A 296 6.87 6.10 -14.53
C GLU A 296 5.91 7.16 -15.09
N ASP A 297 5.80 8.33 -14.46
CA ASP A 297 4.95 9.40 -14.99
C ASP A 297 5.37 9.84 -16.40
N LYS A 298 6.67 9.79 -16.72
CA LYS A 298 7.16 10.07 -18.08
C LYS A 298 6.77 8.98 -19.07
N GLU A 299 6.79 7.72 -18.65
CA GLU A 299 6.33 6.60 -19.47
C GLU A 299 4.82 6.65 -19.69
N VAL A 300 4.05 6.97 -18.65
CA VAL A 300 2.60 7.19 -18.68
C VAL A 300 2.25 8.34 -19.60
N HIS A 301 2.96 9.48 -19.51
CA HIS A 301 2.78 10.61 -20.43
C HIS A 301 2.98 10.18 -21.89
N LYS A 302 4.05 9.44 -22.17
CA LYS A 302 4.33 8.91 -23.52
C LYS A 302 3.23 7.96 -24.00
N GLU A 303 2.80 7.03 -23.14
CA GLU A 303 1.70 6.09 -23.43
C GLU A 303 0.41 6.85 -23.76
N ALA A 304 0.07 7.87 -22.96
CA ALA A 304 -1.11 8.71 -23.18
C ALA A 304 -1.06 9.45 -24.53
N VAL A 305 0.08 10.07 -24.86
CA VAL A 305 0.29 10.76 -26.14
C VAL A 305 0.11 9.80 -27.32
N ASP A 306 0.69 8.60 -27.24
CA ASP A 306 0.60 7.63 -28.32
C ASP A 306 -0.81 7.03 -28.47
N LEU A 307 -1.55 6.87 -27.39
CA LEU A 307 -2.96 6.45 -27.42
C LEU A 307 -3.86 7.55 -28.00
N LEU A 308 -3.64 8.82 -27.64
CA LEU A 308 -4.39 9.95 -28.19
C LEU A 308 -4.24 10.05 -29.71
N LYS A 309 -3.04 9.80 -30.27
CA LYS A 309 -2.82 9.75 -31.72
C LYS A 309 -3.63 8.67 -32.42
N LYS A 310 -3.96 7.56 -31.74
CA LYS A 310 -4.78 6.47 -32.31
C LYS A 310 -6.27 6.80 -32.30
N LEU A 311 -6.69 7.75 -31.46
CA LEU A 311 -8.08 8.22 -31.38
C LEU A 311 -8.33 9.45 -32.27
N GLY A 312 -7.27 10.14 -32.71
CA GLY A 312 -7.31 11.29 -33.63
C GLY A 312 -7.47 10.89 -35.08
#